data_AF-A0A1V4HFQ4-F1
#
_entry.id   AF-A0A1V4HFQ4-F1
#
_cell.length_a   1.000
_cell.length_b   1.000
_cell.length_c   1.000
_cell.angle_alpha   90.00
_cell.angle_beta   90.00
_cell.angle_gamma   90.00
#
_symmetry.space_group_name_H-M   'P 1'
#
loop_
_entity.id
_entity.type
_entity.pdbx_description
1 polymer ?
#
loop_
_entity_poly.entity_id
_entity_poly.type
_entity_poly.pdbx_seq_one_letter_code
_entity_poly.pdbx_strand_id
1 'polypeptide(L)'
;MKAAIRVKDSIVPALYAVYMYAVFKIILFKFSSIDIPFLWHQLLRNLGNLGYIKDRWETANVVPFASISSNIQSLSNHDLINLFGNIAIFMPYGIFLVWMDQKHQISLPGVFLRALGLSLCLECSQLVLSIGSFDVDDLILNVSGGLLGYMIFRKSLRKKEG
;
A
#
# COMPACT_ATOMS: atom_id res chain seq x y z
N MET A 1 15.08 4.13 33.99
CA MET A 1 14.22 5.06 33.21
C MET A 1 14.67 5.27 31.76
N LYS A 2 15.93 5.64 31.47
CA LYS A 2 16.45 5.83 30.09
C LYS A 2 16.39 4.57 29.20
N ALA A 3 16.61 3.37 29.76
CA ALA A 3 16.52 2.11 29.00
C ALA A 3 15.08 1.77 28.55
N ALA A 4 14.08 2.01 29.41
CA ALA A 4 12.67 1.79 29.09
C ALA A 4 12.15 2.76 28.00
N ILE A 5 12.68 3.99 27.97
CA ILE A 5 12.44 4.98 26.90
C ILE A 5 13.06 4.46 25.58
N ARG A 6 14.32 4.03 25.61
CA ARG A 6 15.07 3.52 24.45
C ARG A 6 14.47 2.25 23.80
N VAL A 7 13.87 1.38 24.61
CA VAL A 7 13.18 0.16 24.13
C VAL A 7 11.88 0.52 23.42
N LYS A 8 11.10 1.46 23.95
CA LYS A 8 9.86 1.95 23.31
C LYS A 8 10.13 2.63 21.96
N ASP A 9 11.28 3.31 21.84
CA ASP A 9 11.73 3.96 20.59
C ASP A 9 12.08 2.96 19.48
N SER A 10 12.36 1.69 19.81
CA SER A 10 12.74 0.65 18.84
C SER A 10 11.60 -0.31 18.47
N ILE A 11 10.59 -0.46 19.34
CA ILE A 11 9.46 -1.38 19.09
C ILE A 11 8.54 -0.86 17.98
N VAL A 12 8.20 0.43 17.98
CA VAL A 12 7.29 0.99 16.96
C VAL A 12 7.87 0.87 15.55
N PRO A 13 9.14 1.22 15.29
CA PRO A 13 9.78 0.98 14.00
C PRO A 13 9.83 -0.51 13.62
N ALA A 14 10.07 -1.41 14.57
CA ALA A 14 10.07 -2.85 14.30
C ALA A 14 8.68 -3.36 13.90
N LEU A 15 7.62 -2.95 14.60
CA LEU A 15 6.23 -3.26 14.23
C LEU A 15 5.88 -2.70 12.86
N TYR A 16 6.30 -1.47 12.58
CA TYR A 16 6.12 -0.85 11.26
C TYR A 16 6.85 -1.64 10.17
N ALA A 17 8.09 -2.09 10.40
CA ALA A 17 8.83 -2.90 9.44
C ALA A 17 8.15 -4.25 9.15
N VAL A 18 7.68 -4.95 10.18
CA VAL A 18 6.92 -6.20 10.03
C VAL A 18 5.62 -5.96 9.27
N TYR A 19 4.91 -4.88 9.60
CA TYR A 19 3.70 -4.47 8.89
C TYR A 19 3.99 -4.13 7.42
N MET A 20 5.04 -3.37 7.14
CA MET A 20 5.42 -3.01 5.77
C MET A 20 5.77 -4.26 4.96
N TYR A 21 6.48 -5.24 5.54
CA TYR A 21 6.70 -6.54 4.89
C TYR A 21 5.37 -7.21 4.52
N ALA A 22 4.38 -7.19 5.41
CA ALA A 22 3.06 -7.74 5.13
C ALA A 22 2.33 -6.96 4.01
N VAL A 23 2.41 -5.62 3.99
CA VAL A 23 1.86 -4.78 2.90
C VAL A 23 2.48 -5.16 1.56
N PHE A 24 3.81 -5.19 1.47
CA PHE A 24 4.52 -5.58 0.25
C PHE A 24 4.11 -6.99 -0.18
N LYS A 25 4.09 -7.96 0.75
CA LYS A 25 3.73 -9.34 0.45
C LYS A 25 2.29 -9.47 -0.07
N ILE A 26 1.33 -8.84 0.60
CA ILE A 26 -0.09 -9.00 0.28
C ILE A 26 -0.43 -8.30 -1.03
N ILE A 27 0.06 -7.08 -1.27
CA ILE A 27 -0.29 -6.32 -2.47
C ILE A 27 0.42 -6.87 -3.70
N LEU A 28 1.72 -7.15 -3.61
CA LEU A 28 2.47 -7.66 -4.76
C LEU A 28 2.08 -9.09 -5.13
N PHE A 29 1.75 -9.94 -4.15
CA PHE A 29 1.56 -11.38 -4.38
C PHE A 29 0.15 -11.91 -4.11
N LYS A 30 -0.80 -11.07 -3.65
CA LYS A 30 -2.19 -11.47 -3.34
C LYS A 30 -2.29 -12.77 -2.53
N PHE A 31 -1.51 -12.88 -1.45
CA PHE A 31 -1.37 -14.08 -0.59
C PHE A 31 -0.64 -15.30 -1.19
N SER A 32 -0.14 -15.20 -2.43
CA SER A 32 0.70 -16.22 -3.05
C SER A 32 2.09 -16.28 -2.40
N SER A 33 2.80 -17.39 -2.60
CA SER A 33 4.19 -17.55 -2.18
C SER A 33 5.12 -16.65 -2.98
N ILE A 34 6.13 -16.08 -2.31
CA ILE A 34 7.19 -15.32 -2.96
C ILE A 34 8.17 -16.30 -3.60
N ASP A 35 8.22 -16.32 -4.93
CA ASP A 35 9.19 -17.09 -5.72
C ASP A 35 10.29 -16.16 -6.26
N ILE A 36 11.42 -16.12 -5.56
CA ILE A 36 12.54 -15.22 -5.91
C ILE A 36 13.18 -15.57 -7.26
N PRO A 37 13.47 -16.85 -7.59
CA PRO A 37 13.93 -17.23 -8.93
C PRO A 37 13.01 -16.75 -10.04
N PHE A 38 11.69 -16.91 -9.88
CA PHE A 38 10.70 -16.45 -10.84
C PHE A 38 10.75 -14.93 -11.01
N LEU A 39 10.76 -14.16 -9.91
CA LEU A 39 10.84 -12.69 -9.95
C LEU A 39 12.11 -12.21 -10.62
N TRP A 40 13.24 -12.85 -10.33
CA TRP A 40 14.53 -12.51 -10.94
C TRP A 40 14.52 -12.78 -12.45
N HIS A 41 13.97 -13.92 -12.87
CA HIS A 41 13.81 -14.24 -14.28
C HIS A 41 12.91 -13.21 -14.99
N GLN A 42 11.79 -12.84 -14.37
CA GLN A 42 10.85 -11.89 -14.95
C GLN A 42 11.45 -10.48 -15.04
N LEU A 43 12.21 -10.04 -14.02
CA LEU A 43 12.93 -8.77 -14.07
C LEU A 43 13.97 -8.75 -15.19
N LEU A 44 14.84 -9.77 -15.28
CA LEU A 44 15.86 -9.85 -16.33
C LEU A 44 15.26 -9.92 -17.73
N ARG A 45 14.17 -10.68 -17.90
CA ARG A 45 13.43 -10.76 -19.17
C ARG A 45 12.88 -9.40 -19.58
N ASN A 46 12.28 -8.67 -18.65
CA ASN A 46 11.68 -7.36 -18.92
C ASN A 46 12.73 -6.29 -19.20
N LEU A 47 13.89 -6.35 -18.52
CA LEU A 47 15.02 -5.47 -18.82
C LEU A 47 15.69 -5.81 -20.16
N GLY A 48 15.73 -7.09 -20.54
CA GLY A 48 16.27 -7.55 -21.82
C GLY A 48 15.36 -7.27 -23.01
N ASN A 49 14.05 -7.14 -22.79
CA ASN A 49 13.07 -6.77 -23.81
C ASN A 49 11.94 -5.92 -23.21
N LEU A 50 12.04 -4.61 -23.42
CA LEU A 50 11.05 -3.63 -22.97
C LEU A 50 9.64 -3.83 -23.59
N GLY A 51 9.53 -4.63 -24.66
CA GLY A 51 8.26 -5.02 -25.25
C GLY A 51 7.33 -5.67 -24.23
N TYR A 52 7.86 -6.47 -23.29
CA TYR A 52 7.03 -7.09 -22.27
C TYR A 52 6.41 -6.06 -21.31
N ILE A 53 7.17 -5.05 -20.87
CA ILE A 53 6.63 -3.98 -20.03
C ILE A 53 5.58 -3.19 -20.81
N LYS A 54 5.82 -2.94 -22.10
CA LYS A 54 4.86 -2.26 -22.97
C LYS A 54 3.55 -3.05 -23.09
N ASP A 55 3.61 -4.35 -23.32
CA ASP A 55 2.42 -5.20 -23.40
C ASP A 55 1.64 -5.18 -22.08
N ARG A 56 2.34 -5.20 -20.93
CA ARG A 56 1.69 -5.05 -19.63
C ARG A 56 1.05 -3.69 -19.44
N TRP A 57 1.71 -2.63 -19.90
CA TRP A 57 1.20 -1.26 -19.85
C TRP A 57 -0.07 -1.09 -20.70
N GLU A 58 -0.15 -1.75 -21.85
CA GLU A 58 -1.36 -1.73 -22.70
C GLU A 58 -2.57 -2.39 -22.02
N THR A 59 -2.33 -3.27 -21.04
CA THR A 59 -3.38 -3.88 -20.21
C THR A 59 -3.60 -3.18 -18.86
N ALA A 60 -2.87 -2.09 -18.58
CA ALA A 60 -3.01 -1.34 -17.33
C ALA A 60 -4.35 -0.60 -17.27
N ASN A 61 -4.99 -0.59 -16.11
CA ASN A 61 -6.13 0.29 -15.88
C ASN A 61 -5.61 1.68 -15.50
N VAL A 62 -5.67 2.62 -16.43
CA VAL A 62 -5.35 4.03 -16.22
C VAL A 62 -6.59 4.93 -16.10
N VAL A 63 -7.79 4.35 -16.21
CA VAL A 63 -9.06 5.08 -16.13
C VAL A 63 -9.57 5.01 -14.69
N PRO A 64 -9.62 6.15 -13.98
CA PRO A 64 -10.15 6.18 -12.63
C PRO A 64 -11.58 5.64 -12.57
N PHE A 65 -11.87 4.89 -11.52
CA PHE A 65 -13.12 4.23 -11.16
C PHE A 65 -13.57 3.10 -12.10
N ALA A 66 -12.78 2.70 -13.10
CA ALA A 66 -13.15 1.62 -14.01
C ALA A 66 -13.20 0.25 -13.29
N SER A 67 -12.12 -0.13 -12.60
CA SER A 67 -12.04 -1.38 -11.84
C SER A 67 -12.97 -1.36 -10.64
N ILE A 68 -13.11 -0.23 -9.93
CA ILE A 68 -14.06 -0.08 -8.82
C ILE A 68 -15.49 -0.32 -9.30
N SER A 69 -15.88 0.30 -10.41
CA SER A 69 -17.21 0.12 -10.98
C SER A 69 -17.46 -1.33 -11.39
N SER A 70 -16.47 -1.95 -12.05
CA SER A 70 -16.55 -3.37 -12.44
C SER A 70 -16.70 -4.29 -11.22
N ASN A 71 -15.88 -4.08 -10.18
CA ASN A 71 -15.89 -4.84 -8.94
C ASN A 71 -17.20 -4.70 -8.16
N ILE A 72 -17.81 -3.52 -8.18
CA ILE A 72 -19.12 -3.25 -7.56
C ILE A 72 -20.26 -3.89 -8.36
N GLN A 73 -20.11 -4.07 -9.67
CA GLN A 73 -21.14 -4.73 -10.49
C GLN A 73 -21.07 -6.26 -10.39
N SER A 74 -19.87 -6.83 -10.34
CA SER A 74 -19.66 -8.27 -10.22
C SER A 74 -19.92 -8.78 -8.79
N LEU A 75 -19.54 -8.00 -7.77
CA LEU A 75 -19.63 -8.34 -6.34
C LEU A 75 -19.07 -9.73 -6.00
N SER A 76 -18.08 -10.21 -6.74
CA SER A 76 -17.45 -11.48 -6.40
C SER A 76 -16.66 -11.37 -5.11
N ASN A 77 -16.43 -12.50 -4.42
CA ASN A 77 -15.61 -12.50 -3.21
C ASN A 77 -14.21 -11.91 -3.47
N HIS A 78 -13.64 -12.15 -4.64
CA HIS A 78 -12.33 -11.61 -5.00
C HIS A 78 -12.37 -10.08 -5.13
N ASP A 79 -13.43 -9.55 -5.72
CA ASP A 79 -13.60 -8.12 -5.99
C ASP A 79 -13.85 -7.33 -4.71
N LEU A 80 -14.65 -7.90 -3.79
CA LEU A 80 -14.83 -7.35 -2.46
C LEU A 80 -13.51 -7.33 -1.68
N ILE A 81 -12.70 -8.39 -1.80
CA ILE A 81 -11.37 -8.44 -1.17
C ILE A 81 -10.43 -7.38 -1.78
N ASN A 82 -10.45 -7.15 -3.09
CA ASN A 82 -9.64 -6.09 -3.70
C ASN A 82 -10.10 -4.70 -3.20
N LEU A 83 -11.41 -4.41 -3.26
CA LEU A 83 -11.98 -3.13 -2.82
C LEU A 83 -11.69 -2.82 -1.35
N PHE A 84 -12.14 -3.70 -0.45
CA PHE A 84 -12.03 -3.47 0.98
C PHE A 84 -10.64 -3.82 1.53
N GLY A 85 -9.96 -4.80 0.94
CA GLY A 85 -8.62 -5.22 1.36
C GLY A 85 -7.58 -4.13 1.12
N ASN A 86 -7.63 -3.44 -0.03
CA ASN A 86 -6.71 -2.33 -0.32
C ASN A 86 -6.90 -1.16 0.65
N ILE A 87 -8.15 -0.78 0.95
CA ILE A 87 -8.45 0.21 1.99
C ILE A 87 -7.96 -0.27 3.36
N ALA A 88 -8.31 -1.50 3.74
CA ALA A 88 -8.04 -2.05 5.06
C ALA A 88 -6.56 -2.21 5.35
N ILE A 89 -5.77 -2.65 4.36
CA ILE A 89 -4.34 -2.85 4.53
C ILE A 89 -3.59 -1.53 4.63
N PHE A 90 -4.07 -0.44 3.99
CA PHE A 90 -3.48 0.90 4.09
C PHE A 90 -3.96 1.72 5.30
N MET A 91 -5.06 1.34 5.97
CA MET A 91 -5.47 2.04 7.20
C MET A 91 -4.37 2.05 8.28
N PRO A 92 -3.72 0.92 8.63
CA PRO A 92 -2.60 0.93 9.57
C PRO A 92 -1.43 1.80 9.10
N TYR A 93 -1.17 1.94 7.80
CA TYR A 93 -0.13 2.82 7.26
C TYR A 93 -0.36 4.26 7.72
N GLY A 94 -1.58 4.77 7.57
CA GLY A 94 -1.95 6.10 8.04
C GLY A 94 -1.79 6.28 9.55
N ILE A 95 -2.11 5.24 10.33
CA ILE A 95 -1.93 5.23 11.79
C ILE A 95 -0.43 5.30 12.15
N PHE A 96 0.39 4.45 11.54
CA PHE A 96 1.83 4.43 11.76
C PHE A 96 2.49 5.75 11.40
N LEU A 97 2.06 6.40 10.31
CA LEU A 97 2.59 7.72 9.92
C LEU A 97 2.38 8.79 11.00
N VAL A 98 1.24 8.79 11.68
CA VAL A 98 0.99 9.69 12.80
C VAL A 98 1.75 9.25 14.05
N TRP A 99 1.77 7.94 14.34
CA TRP A 99 2.39 7.41 15.56
C TRP A 99 3.91 7.60 15.57
N MET A 100 4.57 7.41 14.42
CA MET A 100 6.00 7.61 14.26
C MET A 100 6.41 9.10 14.22
N ASP A 101 5.47 9.99 13.91
CA ASP A 101 5.73 11.42 13.99
C ASP A 101 5.73 11.84 15.47
N GLN A 102 6.92 12.12 16.00
CA GLN A 102 7.14 12.44 17.41
C GLN A 102 6.32 13.64 17.90
N LYS A 103 5.98 14.57 16.99
CA LYS A 103 5.16 15.75 17.32
C LYS A 103 3.68 15.52 17.03
N HIS A 104 3.32 14.41 16.38
CA HIS A 104 1.99 14.15 15.83
C HIS A 104 1.45 15.38 15.08
N GLN A 105 2.25 15.98 14.20
CA GLN A 105 1.95 17.17 13.39
C GLN A 105 1.88 16.88 11.89
N ILE A 106 2.08 15.63 11.46
CA ILE A 106 1.96 15.24 10.06
C ILE A 106 0.61 15.71 9.50
N SER A 107 0.68 16.43 8.40
CA SER A 107 -0.48 17.05 7.77
C SER A 107 -1.20 16.05 6.86
N LEU A 108 -2.49 16.31 6.60
CA LEU A 108 -3.29 15.51 5.67
C LEU A 108 -2.63 15.41 4.27
N PRO A 109 -2.10 16.50 3.67
CA PRO A 109 -1.33 16.40 2.41
C PRO A 109 -0.06 15.55 2.54
N GLY A 110 0.62 15.60 3.69
CA GLY A 110 1.80 14.78 3.95
C GLY A 110 1.48 13.28 3.97
N VAL A 111 0.35 12.90 4.55
CA VAL A 111 -0.14 11.51 4.49
C VAL A 111 -0.57 11.12 3.09
N PHE A 112 -1.31 12.00 2.40
CA PHE A 112 -1.73 11.77 1.01
C PHE A 112 -0.54 11.45 0.11
N LEU A 113 0.49 12.29 0.11
CA LEU A 113 1.67 12.11 -0.75
C LEU A 113 2.44 10.83 -0.41
N ARG A 114 2.54 10.47 0.87
CA ARG A 114 3.22 9.24 1.31
C ARG A 114 2.45 7.99 0.92
N ALA A 115 1.12 7.99 1.11
CA ALA A 115 0.27 6.88 0.72
C ALA A 115 0.22 6.72 -0.81
N LEU A 116 0.13 7.82 -1.55
CA LEU A 116 0.17 7.82 -3.01
C LEU A 116 1.52 7.32 -3.51
N GLY A 117 2.62 7.82 -2.96
CA GLY A 117 3.97 7.38 -3.33
C GLY A 117 4.20 5.90 -3.06
N LEU A 118 3.79 5.40 -1.89
CA LEU A 118 3.89 3.97 -1.58
C LEU A 118 3.04 3.12 -2.54
N SER A 119 1.77 3.49 -2.74
CA SER A 119 0.88 2.75 -3.63
C SER A 119 1.40 2.75 -5.06
N LEU A 120 1.88 3.89 -5.57
CA LEU A 120 2.45 4.00 -6.90
C LEU A 120 3.69 3.11 -7.05
N CYS A 121 4.56 3.06 -6.04
CA CYS A 121 5.70 2.15 -6.05
C CYS A 121 5.27 0.68 -6.14
N LEU A 122 4.18 0.29 -5.46
CA LEU A 122 3.65 -1.08 -5.50
C LEU A 122 3.10 -1.42 -6.89
N GLU A 123 2.23 -0.56 -7.45
CA GLU A 123 1.65 -0.74 -8.79
C GLU A 123 2.74 -0.78 -9.88
N CYS A 124 3.71 0.14 -9.81
CA CYS A 124 4.85 0.15 -10.71
C CYS A 124 5.71 -1.11 -10.57
N SER A 125 5.88 -1.63 -9.34
CA SER A 125 6.61 -2.88 -9.11
C SER A 125 5.89 -4.06 -9.75
N GLN A 126 4.56 -4.13 -9.68
CA GLN A 126 3.77 -5.17 -10.33
C GLN A 126 3.89 -5.13 -11.85
N LEU A 127 3.94 -3.92 -12.42
CA LEU A 127 4.17 -3.71 -13.85
C LEU A 127 5.57 -4.17 -14.28
N VAL A 128 6.61 -3.66 -13.61
CA VAL A 128 8.04 -3.94 -13.94
C VAL A 128 8.39 -5.41 -13.72
N LEU A 129 7.80 -6.04 -12.70
CA LEU A 129 7.99 -7.47 -12.43
C LEU A 129 6.96 -8.34 -13.17
N SER A 130 6.04 -7.76 -13.95
CA SER A 130 4.97 -8.45 -14.68
C SER A 130 4.23 -9.53 -13.88
N ILE A 131 4.06 -9.30 -12.58
CA ILE A 131 3.34 -10.19 -11.64
C ILE A 131 1.90 -9.76 -11.40
N GLY A 132 1.54 -8.57 -11.87
CA GLY A 132 0.21 -7.98 -11.76
C GLY A 132 -0.03 -6.98 -12.88
N SER A 133 -1.18 -6.33 -12.86
CA SER A 133 -1.48 -5.19 -13.73
C SER A 133 -1.42 -3.92 -12.90
N PHE A 134 -0.99 -2.81 -13.50
CA PHE A 134 -1.07 -1.50 -12.88
C PHE A 134 -2.54 -1.06 -12.86
N ASP A 135 -3.06 -0.71 -11.70
CA ASP A 135 -4.44 -0.24 -11.54
C ASP A 135 -4.51 1.11 -10.78
N VAL A 136 -4.96 2.16 -11.47
CA VAL A 136 -5.18 3.48 -10.86
C VAL A 136 -6.18 3.42 -9.70
N ASP A 137 -7.13 2.50 -9.74
CA ASP A 137 -8.13 2.38 -8.68
C ASP A 137 -7.54 1.83 -7.39
N ASP A 138 -6.53 0.96 -7.49
CA ASP A 138 -5.79 0.49 -6.32
C ASP A 138 -5.03 1.64 -5.65
N LEU A 139 -4.51 2.61 -6.42
CA LEU A 139 -3.97 3.87 -5.87
C LEU A 139 -5.03 4.63 -5.08
N ILE A 140 -6.24 4.76 -5.64
CA ILE A 140 -7.35 5.50 -5.01
C ILE A 140 -7.76 4.80 -3.70
N LEU A 141 -7.92 3.48 -3.71
CA LEU A 141 -8.31 2.68 -2.54
C LEU A 141 -7.25 2.74 -1.45
N ASN A 142 -5.98 2.56 -1.81
CA ASN A 142 -4.86 2.59 -0.87
C ASN A 142 -4.67 3.97 -0.23
N VAL A 143 -4.72 5.04 -1.04
CA VAL A 143 -4.67 6.42 -0.53
C VAL A 143 -5.85 6.69 0.41
N SER A 144 -7.05 6.27 0.03
CA SER A 144 -8.26 6.40 0.85
C SER A 144 -8.09 5.68 2.20
N GLY A 145 -7.57 4.46 2.20
CA GLY A 145 -7.22 3.71 3.42
C GLY A 145 -6.25 4.48 4.31
N GLY A 146 -5.14 4.97 3.74
CA GLY A 146 -4.14 5.75 4.47
C GLY A 146 -4.72 7.02 5.11
N LEU A 147 -5.58 7.74 4.39
CA LEU A 147 -6.26 8.93 4.93
C LEU A 147 -7.26 8.57 6.03
N LEU A 148 -8.03 7.49 5.88
CA LEU A 148 -8.96 7.01 6.91
C LEU A 148 -8.23 6.65 8.21
N GLY A 149 -7.14 5.89 8.10
CA GLY A 149 -6.29 5.54 9.23
C GLY A 149 -5.72 6.75 9.96
N TYR A 150 -5.20 7.72 9.20
CA TYR A 150 -4.75 9.00 9.73
C TYR A 150 -5.86 9.74 10.49
N MET A 151 -7.06 9.87 9.90
CA MET A 151 -8.16 10.61 10.51
C MET A 151 -8.65 9.96 11.81
N ILE A 152 -8.76 8.63 11.83
CA ILE A 152 -9.17 7.87 13.03
C ILE A 152 -8.20 8.12 14.18
N PHE A 153 -6.90 7.93 13.95
CA PHE A 153 -5.91 8.06 15.00
C PHE A 153 -5.71 9.50 15.44
N ARG A 154 -5.72 10.47 14.50
CA ARG A 154 -5.63 11.90 14.82
C ARG A 154 -6.79 12.36 15.71
N LYS A 155 -8.03 11.92 15.42
CA LYS A 155 -9.19 12.20 16.27
C LYS A 155 -9.03 11.59 17.66
N SER A 156 -8.50 10.37 17.76
CA SER A 156 -8.26 9.72 19.04
C SER A 156 -7.22 10.44 19.90
N LEU A 157 -6.21 11.07 19.31
CA LEU A 157 -5.21 11.86 20.05
C LEU A 157 -5.83 13.15 20.61
N ARG A 158 -6.59 13.90 19.78
CA ARG A 158 -7.26 15.14 20.21
C ARG A 158 -8.23 14.93 21.37
N LYS A 159 -8.93 13.79 21.43
CA LYS A 159 -9.84 13.44 22.54
C LYS A 159 -9.10 13.20 23.87
N LYS A 160 -7.82 12.85 23.85
CA LYS A 160 -7.04 12.66 25.08
C LYS A 160 -6.47 13.96 25.64
N GLU A 161 -6.44 15.01 24.84
CA GLU A 161 -5.86 16.32 25.18
C GLU A 161 -6.90 17.34 25.70
N GLY A 162 -8.20 17.06 25.54
CA GLY A 162 -9.31 17.89 26.02
C GLY A 162 -10.21 17.13 26.97
#